data_AF-A0A7L3Y396-F1
#
_entry.id   AF-A0A7L3Y396-F1
#
_cell.length_a   1.000
_cell.length_b   1.000
_cell.length_c   1.000
_cell.angle_alpha   90.00
_cell.angle_beta   90.00
_cell.angle_gamma   90.00
#
_symmetry.space_group_name_H-M   'P 1'
#
loop_
_entity.id
_entity.type
_entity.pdbx_description
1 polymer ?
#
loop_
_entity_poly.entity_id
_entity_poly.type
_entity_poly.pdbx_seq_one_letter_code
_entity_poly.pdbx_strand_id
1 'polypeptide(L)'
;SGPVCPSGPGSGPVARSSPRSARPPSRLSRVPAPIATSDTVFELGFEKMLKKQNKEQVPPASAPEQPHRKQHAGKSAKKPSANDAGVKPGKCRSLEEALRALDLADLQKELDKSQSVFPENPSVWVKDLAGYLNYKLQAPRSDPLLSQHPHDYPYCLVSKELKNIIRSLLGRSSSVLELFFDHCIYTMLQELDKTPGESLHGYRICIQAVLLDRPKIATTNLGKYLEVLRSHQNRPAKCLTVLWALGQAGFADLHEGLKVWLGVMLPVLGIKSLSPYAIAYLDRLLMMHPNLTKGFGMIGPKDFFPLLDFAFMPNNSLPPSLQEQLRRLYPRLKVLAFGAKPETALHTYFPSFLSRATPSCPPGMKKELLTSMSQCLSLDPLSFSVWRQLYTKHLSQSSLLLTHLLESWDSSSKKVRQSLQETVRSFKVTNEELAARGPNSDQDVAACDAACKELLRKMKGQGFPWSRLLLVLLVFTAGFLLHDVRTHGSFQGEAAA
;
A
#
# COMPACT_ATOMS: atom_id res chain seq x y z
N SER A 1 -44.35 -38.91 29.74
CA SER A 1 -45.51 -38.08 30.10
C SER A 1 -45.19 -36.62 29.80
N GLY A 2 -45.75 -36.06 28.72
CA GLY A 2 -45.65 -34.62 28.40
C GLY A 2 -46.82 -33.83 29.02
N PRO A 3 -47.20 -32.65 28.47
CA PRO A 3 -46.40 -31.58 27.85
C PRO A 3 -46.84 -30.18 28.38
N VAL A 4 -46.37 -29.06 27.78
CA VAL A 4 -47.18 -27.95 27.22
C VAL A 4 -46.36 -26.65 27.05
N CYS A 5 -46.49 -26.05 25.86
CA CYS A 5 -45.92 -24.80 25.34
C CYS A 5 -46.51 -23.52 25.98
N PRO A 6 -46.08 -22.33 25.51
CA PRO A 6 -47.11 -21.42 24.98
C PRO A 6 -46.77 -20.75 23.63
N SER A 7 -47.86 -20.37 23.00
CA SER A 7 -48.13 -19.74 21.69
C SER A 7 -47.84 -18.23 21.62
N GLY A 8 -47.49 -17.71 20.44
CA GLY A 8 -47.60 -16.27 20.06
C GLY A 8 -48.99 -15.93 19.47
N PRO A 9 -49.19 -14.88 18.62
CA PRO A 9 -48.42 -13.66 18.34
C PRO A 9 -49.28 -12.34 18.22
N GLY A 10 -48.61 -11.17 18.13
CA GLY A 10 -48.93 -10.03 17.23
C GLY A 10 -50.02 -8.97 17.59
N SER A 11 -49.65 -7.67 17.60
CA SER A 11 -50.35 -6.56 16.88
C SER A 11 -49.85 -5.13 17.23
N GLY A 12 -49.37 -4.40 16.21
CA GLY A 12 -49.84 -3.04 15.80
C GLY A 12 -49.41 -1.74 16.53
N PRO A 13 -49.25 -0.60 15.82
CA PRO A 13 -48.48 0.58 16.28
C PRO A 13 -49.33 1.83 16.64
N VAL A 14 -48.73 2.82 17.34
CA VAL A 14 -49.36 4.12 17.63
C VAL A 14 -48.44 5.29 17.24
N ALA A 15 -48.95 6.15 16.36
CA ALA A 15 -48.40 7.45 15.98
C ALA A 15 -48.73 8.52 17.03
N ARG A 16 -47.84 9.51 17.23
CA ARG A 16 -48.15 10.75 17.97
C ARG A 16 -47.62 11.99 17.25
N SER A 17 -48.53 12.95 17.17
CA SER A 17 -48.46 14.27 16.56
C SER A 17 -47.79 15.32 17.47
N SER A 18 -47.17 16.31 16.83
CA SER A 18 -46.56 17.50 17.44
C SER A 18 -47.60 18.56 17.84
N PRO A 19 -47.26 19.45 18.80
CA PRO A 19 -47.78 20.82 18.81
C PRO A 19 -46.68 21.89 18.79
N ARG A 20 -46.96 22.98 18.06
CA ARG A 20 -46.21 24.25 18.04
C ARG A 20 -46.40 25.02 19.35
N SER A 21 -45.35 25.70 19.81
CA SER A 21 -45.45 26.82 20.76
C SER A 21 -44.44 27.92 20.42
N ALA A 22 -44.90 29.17 20.53
CA ALA A 22 -44.26 30.41 20.13
C ALA A 22 -43.25 30.94 21.18
N ARG A 23 -42.28 31.76 20.73
CA ARG A 23 -41.32 32.50 21.58
C ARG A 23 -41.47 34.02 21.38
N PRO A 24 -41.31 34.85 22.44
CA PRO A 24 -41.33 36.32 22.35
C PRO A 24 -39.93 36.93 22.12
N PRO A 25 -39.82 38.24 21.79
CA PRO A 25 -38.57 38.87 21.35
C PRO A 25 -37.82 39.59 22.50
N SER A 26 -36.49 39.64 22.46
CA SER A 26 -35.74 40.60 23.29
C SER A 26 -34.39 41.06 22.71
N ARG A 27 -34.33 42.39 22.55
CA ARG A 27 -33.24 43.39 22.73
C ARG A 27 -31.86 43.19 22.10
N LEU A 28 -31.57 44.15 21.20
CA LEU A 28 -30.28 44.54 20.64
C LEU A 28 -29.24 44.91 21.73
N SER A 29 -28.04 44.33 21.61
CA SER A 29 -26.82 44.78 22.30
C SER A 29 -25.77 45.19 21.26
N ARG A 30 -25.19 46.37 21.47
CA ARG A 30 -24.27 47.11 20.58
C ARG A 30 -22.85 46.55 20.73
N VAL A 31 -22.21 46.14 19.63
CA VAL A 31 -20.82 45.63 19.59
C VAL A 31 -19.85 46.81 19.31
N PRO A 32 -18.66 46.88 19.93
CA PRO A 32 -17.67 47.92 19.61
C PRO A 32 -16.97 47.64 18.27
N ALA A 33 -16.56 48.71 17.57
CA ALA A 33 -15.93 48.62 16.25
C ALA A 33 -14.57 47.87 16.29
N PRO A 34 -14.19 47.12 15.24
CA PRO A 34 -12.90 46.45 15.19
C PRO A 34 -11.75 47.43 14.97
N ILE A 35 -10.66 47.23 15.70
CA ILE A 35 -9.37 47.87 15.50
C ILE A 35 -8.77 47.36 14.18
N ALA A 36 -8.27 48.28 13.34
CA ALA A 36 -7.67 47.97 12.05
C ALA A 36 -6.43 47.07 12.21
N THR A 37 -6.48 45.88 11.61
CA THR A 37 -5.35 44.95 11.49
C THR A 37 -4.41 45.41 10.39
N SER A 38 -3.10 45.38 10.65
CA SER A 38 -2.08 45.65 9.64
C SER A 38 -1.85 44.39 8.79
N ASP A 39 -1.94 44.53 7.48
CA ASP A 39 -1.93 43.41 6.54
C ASP A 39 -0.63 42.58 6.60
N THR A 40 -0.80 41.27 6.64
CA THR A 40 0.30 40.29 6.58
C THR A 40 0.61 39.90 5.13
N VAL A 41 1.80 39.37 4.86
CA VAL A 41 2.17 38.85 3.52
C VAL A 41 1.19 37.79 3.03
N PHE A 42 0.63 37.02 3.96
CA PHE A 42 -0.48 36.09 3.75
C PHE A 42 -1.70 36.77 3.10
N GLU A 43 -2.07 37.97 3.54
CA GLU A 43 -3.20 38.73 2.96
C GLU A 43 -2.86 39.36 1.62
N LEU A 44 -1.63 39.80 1.38
CA LEU A 44 -1.23 40.41 0.10
C LEU A 44 -1.36 39.46 -1.10
N GLY A 45 -1.23 38.15 -0.87
CA GLY A 45 -1.50 37.11 -1.88
C GLY A 45 -3.00 36.95 -2.19
N PHE A 46 -3.86 37.08 -1.17
CA PHE A 46 -5.31 36.90 -1.26
C PHE A 46 -6.07 38.16 -1.71
N GLU A 47 -5.70 39.35 -1.22
CA GLU A 47 -6.31 40.65 -1.51
C GLU A 47 -6.22 41.05 -3.00
N LYS A 48 -5.09 40.75 -3.65
CA LYS A 48 -4.88 41.07 -5.08
C LYS A 48 -5.79 40.26 -6.01
N MET A 49 -6.36 39.14 -5.56
CA MET A 49 -7.31 38.35 -6.34
C MET A 49 -8.76 38.84 -6.19
N LEU A 50 -9.19 39.26 -5.00
CA LEU A 50 -10.56 39.75 -4.76
C LEU A 50 -10.86 41.04 -5.53
N LYS A 51 -9.90 41.98 -5.58
CA LYS A 51 -10.05 43.26 -6.30
C LYS A 51 -10.18 43.09 -7.82
N LYS A 52 -9.80 41.94 -8.39
CA LYS A 52 -10.00 41.62 -9.82
C LYS A 52 -11.39 41.10 -10.17
N GLN A 53 -12.12 40.52 -9.22
CA GLN A 53 -13.46 39.98 -9.47
C GLN A 53 -14.56 41.06 -9.49
N ASN A 54 -14.38 42.19 -8.81
CA ASN A 54 -15.41 43.23 -8.71
C ASN A 54 -15.50 44.20 -9.89
N LYS A 55 -14.70 44.03 -10.94
CA LYS A 55 -14.72 44.92 -12.13
C LYS A 55 -15.37 44.35 -13.38
N GLU A 56 -15.95 43.15 -13.30
CA GLU A 56 -16.52 42.45 -14.46
C GLU A 56 -17.98 42.03 -14.19
N GLN A 57 -18.86 43.01 -13.97
CA GLN A 57 -20.31 42.78 -13.94
C GLN A 57 -21.09 44.09 -14.17
N VAL A 58 -21.22 44.52 -15.43
CA VAL A 58 -22.46 45.04 -16.05
C VAL A 58 -22.27 45.03 -17.58
N PRO A 59 -23.12 44.35 -18.39
CA PRO A 59 -23.22 44.60 -19.83
C PRO A 59 -24.44 45.48 -20.16
N PRO A 60 -24.38 46.42 -21.13
CA PRO A 60 -25.58 46.89 -21.82
C PRO A 60 -25.86 46.08 -23.10
N ALA A 61 -27.13 46.12 -23.49
CA ALA A 61 -27.87 45.22 -24.35
C ALA A 61 -27.49 45.18 -25.85
N SER A 62 -27.94 44.10 -26.49
CA SER A 62 -27.72 43.62 -27.87
C SER A 62 -28.78 44.07 -28.90
N ALA A 63 -28.37 44.29 -30.16
CA ALA A 63 -28.99 43.82 -31.44
C ALA A 63 -28.18 44.35 -32.68
N PRO A 64 -28.36 43.88 -33.94
CA PRO A 64 -27.92 42.57 -34.49
C PRO A 64 -27.10 42.65 -35.83
N GLU A 65 -26.39 41.54 -36.15
CA GLU A 65 -25.97 40.92 -37.45
C GLU A 65 -25.78 41.77 -38.74
N GLN A 66 -24.78 41.65 -39.66
CA GLN A 66 -23.90 40.60 -40.26
C GLN A 66 -22.93 41.34 -41.28
N PRO A 67 -22.14 40.73 -42.22
CA PRO A 67 -21.08 39.72 -42.13
C PRO A 67 -19.74 40.12 -42.85
N HIS A 68 -18.68 39.34 -42.58
CA HIS A 68 -17.35 39.19 -43.22
C HIS A 68 -16.96 39.96 -44.52
N ARG A 69 -15.75 40.55 -44.52
CA ARG A 69 -14.73 40.33 -45.57
C ARG A 69 -13.29 40.73 -45.18
N LYS A 70 -12.36 39.96 -45.75
CA LYS A 70 -10.88 39.94 -45.67
C LYS A 70 -10.21 41.32 -45.89
N GLN A 71 -9.06 41.58 -45.26
CA GLN A 71 -7.75 41.74 -45.93
C GLN A 71 -6.59 42.13 -44.99
N HIS A 72 -5.40 41.92 -45.54
CA HIS A 72 -4.06 41.92 -44.98
C HIS A 72 -3.47 43.29 -44.55
N ALA A 73 -2.36 43.14 -43.80
CA ALA A 73 -1.12 43.93 -43.84
C ALA A 73 -1.00 45.15 -42.92
N GLY A 74 0.21 45.27 -42.34
CA GLY A 74 0.75 46.55 -41.90
C GLY A 74 1.41 46.51 -40.53
N LYS A 75 2.72 46.21 -40.50
CA LYS A 75 3.61 46.51 -39.37
C LYS A 75 3.47 47.99 -38.97
N SER A 76 3.36 48.27 -37.68
CA SER A 76 4.02 49.44 -37.09
C SER A 76 4.31 49.19 -35.62
N ALA A 77 5.59 49.28 -35.28
CA ALA A 77 6.10 49.20 -33.94
C ALA A 77 5.63 50.43 -33.15
N LYS A 78 5.00 50.20 -31.99
CA LYS A 78 4.90 51.18 -30.91
C LYS A 78 5.61 50.61 -29.68
N LYS A 79 6.75 51.22 -29.34
CA LYS A 79 7.34 51.15 -27.99
C LYS A 79 6.26 51.54 -26.96
N PRO A 80 6.11 50.81 -25.85
CA PRO A 80 5.59 51.40 -24.63
C PRO A 80 6.75 51.81 -23.73
N SER A 81 6.66 53.03 -23.26
CA SER A 81 7.45 53.63 -22.20
C SER A 81 7.46 52.76 -20.94
N ALA A 82 8.60 52.79 -20.26
CA ALA A 82 8.72 52.35 -18.88
C ALA A 82 7.67 53.08 -18.03
N ASN A 83 6.80 52.32 -17.38
CA ASN A 83 6.14 52.76 -16.17
C ASN A 83 6.03 51.57 -15.21
N ASP A 84 6.51 51.85 -14.02
CA ASP A 84 6.70 50.98 -12.88
C ASP A 84 5.35 50.38 -12.44
N ALA A 85 5.17 49.08 -12.64
CA ALA A 85 4.01 48.34 -12.16
C ALA A 85 4.47 46.98 -11.68
N GLY A 86 4.30 46.74 -10.37
CA GLY A 86 4.79 45.59 -9.62
C GLY A 86 4.88 44.30 -10.44
N VAL A 87 6.11 43.85 -10.62
CA VAL A 87 6.48 42.65 -11.36
C VAL A 87 5.74 41.47 -10.76
N LYS A 88 4.69 40.98 -11.43
CA LYS A 88 4.28 39.59 -11.27
C LYS A 88 5.53 38.77 -11.58
N PRO A 89 5.99 37.86 -10.70
CA PRO A 89 7.12 37.00 -11.02
C PRO A 89 6.84 36.36 -12.38
N GLY A 90 7.76 36.58 -13.32
CA GLY A 90 7.65 36.06 -14.67
C GLY A 90 7.46 34.54 -14.58
N LYS A 91 6.46 34.01 -15.28
CA LYS A 91 6.17 32.57 -15.29
C LYS A 91 7.42 31.85 -15.79
N CYS A 92 8.17 31.23 -14.88
CA CYS A 92 9.42 30.54 -15.20
C CYS A 92 9.12 29.33 -16.09
N ARG A 93 10.07 28.92 -16.93
CA ARG A 93 9.86 27.80 -17.86
C ARG A 93 9.96 26.45 -17.15
N SER A 94 10.69 26.39 -16.05
CA SER A 94 10.80 25.21 -15.19
C SER A 94 10.94 25.59 -13.71
N LEU A 95 10.79 24.59 -12.83
CA LEU A 95 10.94 24.79 -11.38
C LEU A 95 12.41 25.08 -11.00
N GLU A 96 13.36 24.47 -11.71
CA GLU A 96 14.79 24.71 -11.52
C GLU A 96 15.15 26.18 -11.79
N GLU A 97 14.59 26.78 -12.84
CA GLU A 97 14.77 28.19 -13.15
C GLU A 97 14.18 29.08 -12.05
N ALA A 98 12.96 28.76 -11.59
CA ALA A 98 12.31 29.51 -10.52
C ALA A 98 13.09 29.43 -9.19
N LEU A 99 13.65 28.27 -8.87
CA LEU A 99 14.48 28.08 -7.67
C LEU A 99 15.82 28.81 -7.76
N ARG A 100 16.44 28.88 -8.95
CA ARG A 100 17.67 29.67 -9.17
C ARG A 100 17.42 31.18 -9.10
N ALA A 101 16.25 31.63 -9.55
CA ALA A 101 15.86 33.04 -9.52
C ALA A 101 15.31 33.50 -8.15
N LEU A 102 15.17 32.59 -7.19
CA LEU A 102 14.64 32.90 -5.87
C LEU A 102 15.65 33.69 -5.05
N ASP A 103 15.27 34.92 -4.67
CA ASP A 103 16.06 35.74 -3.78
C ASP A 103 15.91 35.25 -2.32
N LEU A 104 16.97 34.63 -1.81
CA LEU A 104 16.99 34.10 -0.44
C LEU A 104 17.12 35.20 0.62
N ALA A 105 17.66 36.37 0.28
CA ALA A 105 17.73 37.50 1.20
C ALA A 105 16.35 38.14 1.37
N ASP A 106 15.58 38.27 0.29
CA ASP A 106 14.17 38.70 0.33
C ASP A 106 13.32 37.72 1.14
N LEU A 107 13.50 36.40 0.92
CA LEU A 107 12.82 35.37 1.73
C LEU A 107 13.16 35.53 3.22
N GLN A 108 14.44 35.66 3.58
CA GLN A 108 14.85 35.79 4.98
C GLN A 108 14.25 37.05 5.61
N LYS A 109 14.25 38.17 4.89
CA LYS A 109 13.65 39.42 5.33
C LYS A 109 12.14 39.29 5.60
N GLU A 110 11.40 38.62 4.71
CA GLU A 110 9.97 38.40 4.91
C GLU A 110 9.68 37.44 6.08
N LEU A 111 10.53 36.44 6.29
CA LEU A 111 10.44 35.57 7.48
C LEU A 111 10.72 36.35 8.76
N ASP A 112 11.80 37.14 8.81
CA ASP A 112 12.16 37.94 9.98
C ASP A 112 11.04 38.95 10.32
N LYS A 113 10.41 39.54 9.28
CA LYS A 113 9.22 40.37 9.43
C LYS A 113 8.06 39.58 10.04
N SER A 114 7.72 38.42 9.49
CA SER A 114 6.67 37.55 10.04
C SER A 114 6.93 37.19 11.52
N GLN A 115 8.18 36.88 11.87
CA GLN A 115 8.58 36.55 13.24
C GLN A 115 8.50 37.76 14.18
N SER A 116 8.88 38.95 13.73
CA SER A 116 8.80 40.17 14.55
C SER A 116 7.36 40.62 14.79
N VAL A 117 6.47 40.45 13.80
CA VAL A 117 5.05 40.82 13.93
C VAL A 117 4.27 39.76 14.74
N PHE A 118 4.66 38.49 14.63
CA PHE A 118 3.97 37.38 15.31
C PHE A 118 4.92 36.48 16.13
N PRO A 119 5.61 36.99 17.16
CA PRO A 119 6.67 36.27 17.88
C PRO A 119 6.21 34.98 18.60
N GLU A 120 4.92 34.89 18.94
CA GLU A 120 4.34 33.74 19.66
C GLU A 120 3.47 32.85 18.77
N ASN A 121 3.50 33.04 17.44
CA ASN A 121 2.66 32.30 16.51
C ASN A 121 3.46 31.56 15.44
N PRO A 122 4.13 30.45 15.80
CA PRO A 122 4.93 29.66 14.86
C PRO A 122 4.14 29.11 13.68
N SER A 123 2.81 29.01 13.79
CA SER A 123 1.92 28.62 12.69
C SER A 123 1.93 29.66 11.56
N VAL A 124 1.98 30.95 11.89
CA VAL A 124 2.03 32.02 10.87
C VAL A 124 3.34 31.93 10.09
N TRP A 125 4.48 31.73 10.77
CA TRP A 125 5.79 31.72 10.10
C TRP A 125 5.92 30.63 9.05
N VAL A 126 5.48 29.41 9.39
CA VAL A 126 5.56 28.27 8.46
C VAL A 126 4.57 28.40 7.30
N LYS A 127 3.40 29.03 7.54
CA LYS A 127 2.43 29.35 6.48
C LYS A 127 2.96 30.43 5.54
N ASP A 128 3.58 31.47 6.07
CA ASP A 128 4.23 32.53 5.28
C ASP A 128 5.38 31.97 4.46
N LEU A 129 6.20 31.06 5.01
CA LEU A 129 7.21 30.33 4.24
C LEU A 129 6.59 29.58 3.05
N ALA A 130 5.57 28.76 3.30
CA ALA A 130 4.93 27.97 2.24
C ALA A 130 4.27 28.87 1.18
N GLY A 131 3.57 29.92 1.62
CA GLY A 131 2.91 30.89 0.75
C GLY A 131 3.90 31.68 -0.10
N TYR A 132 4.99 32.17 0.50
CA TYR A 132 6.05 32.89 -0.20
C TYR A 132 6.71 31.99 -1.25
N LEU A 133 7.11 30.77 -0.87
CA LEU A 133 7.69 29.81 -1.82
C LEU A 133 6.72 29.50 -2.94
N ASN A 134 5.44 29.28 -2.64
CA ASN A 134 4.45 28.99 -3.68
C ASN A 134 4.24 30.19 -4.63
N TYR A 135 4.24 31.41 -4.08
CA TYR A 135 4.10 32.64 -4.85
C TYR A 135 5.29 32.91 -5.78
N LYS A 136 6.52 32.67 -5.32
CA LYS A 136 7.74 32.90 -6.11
C LYS A 136 8.03 31.75 -7.07
N LEU A 137 7.71 30.51 -6.71
CA LEU A 137 7.98 29.31 -7.53
C LEU A 137 6.86 29.02 -8.54
N GLN A 138 6.59 29.99 -9.42
CA GLN A 138 5.59 29.86 -10.48
C GLN A 138 6.20 29.20 -11.72
N ALA A 139 6.02 27.89 -11.82
CA ALA A 139 6.47 27.06 -12.93
C ALA A 139 5.34 26.14 -13.44
N PRO A 140 5.48 25.52 -14.63
CA PRO A 140 4.49 24.57 -15.14
C PRO A 140 4.23 23.43 -14.17
N ARG A 141 2.97 22.97 -14.10
CA ARG A 141 2.59 21.85 -13.24
C ARG A 141 3.34 20.59 -13.66
N SER A 142 4.09 20.01 -12.72
CA SER A 142 4.62 18.65 -12.83
C SER A 142 3.60 17.66 -12.26
N ASP A 143 3.14 16.73 -13.10
CA ASP A 143 2.22 15.65 -12.70
C ASP A 143 2.85 14.83 -11.56
N PRO A 144 2.13 14.53 -10.46
CA PRO A 144 2.64 13.69 -9.38
C PRO A 144 2.88 12.22 -9.76
N LEU A 145 3.06 11.86 -11.04
CA LEU A 145 3.43 10.50 -11.42
C LEU A 145 4.87 10.20 -10.98
N LEU A 146 5.01 9.20 -10.10
CA LEU A 146 6.27 8.83 -9.45
C LEU A 146 7.39 8.46 -10.42
N SER A 147 7.08 8.08 -11.66
CA SER A 147 8.05 7.67 -12.67
C SER A 147 8.77 8.83 -13.37
N GLN A 148 8.23 10.05 -13.32
CA GLN A 148 8.81 11.19 -14.05
C GLN A 148 9.96 11.86 -13.29
N HIS A 149 10.00 11.71 -11.97
CA HIS A 149 10.92 12.45 -11.09
C HIS A 149 11.49 11.55 -9.97
N PRO A 150 12.68 11.90 -9.41
CA PRO A 150 13.22 11.22 -8.23
C PRO A 150 12.28 11.37 -7.01
N HIS A 151 12.45 10.53 -5.98
CA HIS A 151 11.47 10.41 -4.88
C HIS A 151 11.43 11.67 -4.02
N ASP A 152 12.56 12.36 -3.97
CA ASP A 152 12.80 13.59 -3.24
C ASP A 152 12.52 14.84 -4.09
N TYR A 153 11.98 14.72 -5.31
CA TYR A 153 11.51 15.86 -6.09
C TYR A 153 10.18 16.42 -5.52
N PRO A 154 9.99 17.76 -5.44
CA PRO A 154 10.91 18.81 -5.88
C PRO A 154 12.00 19.22 -4.88
N TYR A 155 11.99 18.72 -3.65
CA TYR A 155 12.93 19.12 -2.59
C TYR A 155 14.41 18.88 -2.94
N CYS A 156 14.71 17.93 -3.83
CA CYS A 156 16.05 17.66 -4.35
C CYS A 156 16.67 18.86 -5.09
N LEU A 157 15.83 19.69 -5.72
CA LEU A 157 16.26 20.89 -6.45
C LEU A 157 16.58 22.08 -5.54
N VAL A 158 16.14 22.03 -4.28
CA VAL A 158 16.32 23.12 -3.32
C VAL A 158 17.79 23.23 -2.93
N SER A 159 18.36 24.44 -2.99
CA SER A 159 19.76 24.70 -2.64
C SER A 159 20.04 24.40 -1.16
N LYS A 160 21.31 24.21 -0.82
CA LYS A 160 21.73 23.92 0.56
C LYS A 160 21.35 25.07 1.50
N GLU A 161 21.51 26.31 1.05
CA GLU A 161 21.16 27.51 1.82
C GLU A 161 19.66 27.54 2.13
N LEU A 162 18.81 27.34 1.11
CA LEU A 162 17.36 27.32 1.31
C LEU A 162 16.91 26.14 2.18
N LYS A 163 17.51 24.95 2.04
CA LYS A 163 17.26 23.81 2.93
C LYS A 163 17.55 24.16 4.39
N ASN A 164 18.62 24.91 4.66
CA ASN A 164 18.97 25.34 6.01
C ASN A 164 17.96 26.36 6.57
N ILE A 165 17.51 27.33 5.77
CA ILE A 165 16.47 28.29 6.17
C ILE A 165 15.18 27.54 6.55
N ILE A 166 14.72 26.64 5.68
CA ILE A 166 13.51 25.83 5.90
C ILE A 166 13.67 25.00 7.17
N ARG A 167 14.76 24.23 7.31
CA ARG A 167 14.98 23.37 8.47
C ARG A 167 15.05 24.16 9.78
N SER A 168 15.73 25.30 9.78
CA SER A 168 15.83 26.18 10.96
C SER A 168 14.45 26.68 11.40
N LEU A 169 13.62 27.10 10.44
CA LEU A 169 12.25 27.54 10.75
C LEU A 169 11.38 26.39 11.26
N LEU A 170 11.38 25.24 10.58
CA LEU A 170 10.60 24.07 10.99
C LEU A 170 11.02 23.54 12.37
N GLY A 171 12.32 23.58 12.69
CA GLY A 171 12.86 23.20 14.01
C GLY A 171 12.33 24.07 15.14
N ARG A 172 12.20 25.39 14.90
CA ARG A 172 11.61 26.34 15.87
C ARG A 172 10.09 26.28 15.95
N SER A 173 9.44 25.68 14.95
CA SER A 173 7.98 25.56 14.85
C SER A 173 7.48 24.13 15.11
N SER A 174 8.21 23.32 15.87
CA SER A 174 7.93 21.88 16.01
C SER A 174 6.53 21.55 16.54
N SER A 175 5.95 22.40 17.39
CA SER A 175 4.63 22.20 18.02
C SER A 175 3.45 22.34 17.05
N VAL A 176 3.65 22.99 15.89
CA VAL A 176 2.57 23.28 14.92
C VAL A 176 2.70 22.49 13.62
N LEU A 177 3.70 21.63 13.48
CA LEU A 177 4.02 20.97 12.20
C LEU A 177 2.91 20.04 11.70
N GLU A 178 2.14 19.41 12.59
CA GLU A 178 0.99 18.58 12.19
C GLU A 178 -0.12 19.45 11.54
N LEU A 179 -0.48 20.56 12.18
CA LEU A 179 -1.45 21.51 11.64
C LEU A 179 -0.94 22.20 10.36
N PHE A 180 0.37 22.42 10.27
CA PHE A 180 1.00 22.99 9.08
C PHE A 180 1.00 21.99 7.91
N PHE A 181 1.28 20.72 8.17
CA PHE A 181 1.18 19.65 7.18
C PHE A 181 -0.24 19.56 6.61
N ASP A 182 -1.24 19.55 7.49
CA ASP A 182 -2.65 19.63 7.12
C ASP A 182 -2.94 20.85 6.26
N HIS A 183 -2.50 22.03 6.70
CA HIS A 183 -2.69 23.27 5.97
C HIS A 183 -2.13 23.16 4.55
N CYS A 184 -0.91 22.64 4.37
CA CYS A 184 -0.33 22.47 3.05
C CYS A 184 -1.19 21.58 2.14
N ILE A 185 -1.70 20.45 2.66
CA ILE A 185 -2.59 19.55 1.90
C ILE A 185 -3.88 20.27 1.52
N TYR A 186 -4.62 20.82 2.50
CA TYR A 186 -5.93 21.43 2.24
C TYR A 186 -5.82 22.66 1.34
N THR A 187 -4.77 23.47 1.49
CA THR A 187 -4.52 24.59 0.59
C THR A 187 -4.26 24.08 -0.83
N MET A 188 -3.41 23.07 -1.02
CA MET A 188 -3.23 22.47 -2.36
C MET A 188 -4.56 21.96 -2.95
N LEU A 189 -5.44 21.36 -2.14
CA LEU A 189 -6.75 20.89 -2.58
C LEU A 189 -7.71 22.02 -2.96
N GLN A 190 -7.60 23.18 -2.31
CA GLN A 190 -8.36 24.39 -2.65
C GLN A 190 -7.82 25.04 -3.93
N GLU A 191 -6.49 25.15 -4.07
CA GLU A 191 -5.85 25.70 -5.28
C GLU A 191 -6.15 24.87 -6.53
N LEU A 192 -6.40 23.56 -6.39
CA LEU A 192 -6.82 22.71 -7.50
C LEU A 192 -8.23 23.04 -8.04
N ASP A 193 -9.08 23.72 -7.26
CA ASP A 193 -10.39 24.18 -7.73
C ASP A 193 -10.32 25.54 -8.43
N LYS A 194 -9.22 26.30 -8.23
CA LYS A 194 -9.00 27.59 -8.86
C LYS A 194 -8.48 27.44 -10.30
N THR A 195 -8.19 28.57 -10.93
CA THR A 195 -7.77 28.69 -12.33
C THR A 195 -6.69 27.67 -12.70
N PRO A 196 -6.83 26.92 -13.81
CA PRO A 196 -5.82 25.97 -14.25
C PRO A 196 -4.48 26.67 -14.47
N GLY A 197 -3.46 26.30 -13.68
CA GLY A 197 -2.08 26.73 -13.93
C GLY A 197 -1.34 27.40 -12.78
N GLU A 198 -1.96 27.59 -11.60
CA GLU A 198 -1.18 27.96 -10.41
C GLU A 198 -0.34 26.78 -9.91
N SER A 199 0.88 27.11 -9.52
CA SER A 199 1.88 26.19 -8.97
C SER A 199 1.52 25.74 -7.56
N LEU A 200 1.93 24.51 -7.22
CA LEU A 200 1.82 23.94 -5.87
C LEU A 200 3.21 23.66 -5.25
N HIS A 201 4.28 24.16 -5.87
CA HIS A 201 5.65 23.77 -5.55
C HIS A 201 6.08 24.14 -4.13
N GLY A 202 5.65 25.31 -3.62
CA GLY A 202 5.99 25.74 -2.26
C GLY A 202 5.46 24.78 -1.20
N TYR A 203 4.17 24.41 -1.31
CA TYR A 203 3.54 23.44 -0.41
C TYR A 203 4.18 22.05 -0.50
N ARG A 204 4.53 21.60 -1.73
CA ARG A 204 5.21 20.31 -1.93
C ARG A 204 6.60 20.28 -1.29
N ILE A 205 7.39 21.34 -1.44
CA ILE A 205 8.70 21.51 -0.80
C ILE A 205 8.57 21.46 0.72
N CYS A 206 7.60 22.18 1.29
CA CYS A 206 7.36 22.19 2.72
C CYS A 206 6.92 20.82 3.26
N ILE A 207 6.03 20.12 2.55
CA ILE A 207 5.61 18.75 2.91
C ILE A 207 6.81 17.80 2.95
N GLN A 208 7.66 17.81 1.92
CA GLN A 208 8.86 16.95 1.89
C GLN A 208 9.84 17.32 3.00
N ALA A 209 10.06 18.61 3.25
CA ALA A 209 10.94 19.06 4.33
C ALA A 209 10.44 18.61 5.73
N VAL A 210 9.14 18.71 5.98
CA VAL A 210 8.53 18.25 7.24
C VAL A 210 8.67 16.73 7.39
N LEU A 211 8.32 15.96 6.36
CA LEU A 211 8.26 14.50 6.45
C LEU A 211 9.62 13.81 6.34
N LEU A 212 10.65 14.49 5.83
CA LEU A 212 12.02 14.01 5.87
C LEU A 212 12.53 13.85 7.31
N ASP A 213 12.20 14.79 8.20
CA ASP A 213 12.63 14.77 9.60
C ASP A 213 11.57 14.19 10.54
N ARG A 214 10.27 14.30 10.21
CA ARG A 214 9.14 13.92 11.06
C ARG A 214 8.08 13.09 10.29
N PRO A 215 8.42 11.91 9.75
CA PRO A 215 7.52 11.12 8.90
C PRO A 215 6.21 10.71 9.58
N LYS A 216 6.22 10.51 10.90
CA LYS A 216 5.05 10.14 11.71
C LYS A 216 3.90 11.15 11.65
N ILE A 217 4.17 12.40 11.27
CA ILE A 217 3.12 13.42 11.10
C ILE A 217 2.08 12.96 10.06
N ALA A 218 2.51 12.34 8.97
CA ALA A 218 1.61 11.88 7.90
C ALA A 218 0.65 10.77 8.36
N THR A 219 1.02 10.00 9.38
CA THR A 219 0.28 8.80 9.81
C THR A 219 -0.48 8.97 11.11
N THR A 220 -0.39 10.15 11.73
CA THR A 220 -1.08 10.43 13.01
C THR A 220 -2.59 10.34 12.87
N ASN A 221 -3.15 10.73 11.72
CA ASN A 221 -4.58 10.64 11.44
C ASN A 221 -4.89 10.23 9.99
N LEU A 222 -4.60 8.97 9.64
CA LEU A 222 -4.90 8.43 8.30
C LEU A 222 -6.42 8.38 8.01
N GLY A 223 -7.26 8.20 9.04
CA GLY A 223 -8.71 8.12 8.90
C GLY A 223 -9.31 9.38 8.29
N LYS A 224 -8.85 10.55 8.75
CA LYS A 224 -9.23 11.86 8.20
C LYS A 224 -8.94 11.96 6.70
N TYR A 225 -7.75 11.53 6.25
CA TYR A 225 -7.41 11.62 4.82
C TYR A 225 -8.15 10.57 3.97
N LEU A 226 -8.47 9.40 4.53
CA LEU A 226 -9.36 8.45 3.88
C LEU A 226 -10.74 9.05 3.60
N GLU A 227 -11.30 9.82 4.54
CA GLU A 227 -12.56 10.53 4.32
C GLU A 227 -12.45 11.58 3.21
N VAL A 228 -11.34 12.31 3.16
CA VAL A 228 -11.04 13.25 2.06
C VAL A 228 -10.96 12.53 0.71
N LEU A 229 -10.33 11.35 0.66
CA LEU A 229 -10.29 10.55 -0.57
C LEU A 229 -11.68 10.09 -0.99
N ARG A 230 -12.51 9.65 -0.02
CA ARG A 230 -13.90 9.24 -0.27
C ARG A 230 -14.76 10.39 -0.79
N SER A 231 -14.63 11.59 -0.23
CA SER A 231 -15.38 12.76 -0.67
C SER A 231 -14.95 13.31 -2.04
N HIS A 232 -13.74 12.96 -2.49
CA HIS A 232 -13.17 13.42 -3.76
C HIS A 232 -12.91 12.30 -4.78
N GLN A 233 -13.53 11.12 -4.65
CA GLN A 233 -13.29 9.99 -5.57
C GLN A 233 -13.46 10.34 -7.07
N ASN A 234 -14.37 11.26 -7.38
CA ASN A 234 -14.61 11.74 -8.76
C ASN A 234 -13.64 12.85 -9.21
N ARG A 235 -12.66 13.24 -8.39
CA ARG A 235 -11.64 14.25 -8.69
C ARG A 235 -10.24 13.66 -8.53
N PRO A 236 -9.74 12.88 -9.53
CA PRO A 236 -8.46 12.17 -9.43
C PRO A 236 -7.27 13.04 -9.03
N ALA A 237 -7.17 14.27 -9.55
CA ALA A 237 -6.07 15.18 -9.22
C ALA A 237 -5.99 15.53 -7.72
N LYS A 238 -7.15 15.68 -7.05
CA LYS A 238 -7.20 15.91 -5.60
C LYS A 238 -6.76 14.67 -4.83
N CYS A 239 -7.28 13.51 -5.20
CA CYS A 239 -6.91 12.25 -4.58
C CYS A 239 -5.41 11.98 -4.73
N LEU A 240 -4.86 12.12 -5.94
CA LEU A 240 -3.42 11.95 -6.20
C LEU A 240 -2.56 12.93 -5.39
N THR A 241 -3.04 14.15 -5.15
CA THR A 241 -2.35 15.12 -4.30
C THR A 241 -2.28 14.66 -2.85
N VAL A 242 -3.38 14.10 -2.31
CA VAL A 242 -3.40 13.51 -0.95
C VAL A 242 -2.48 12.28 -0.88
N LEU A 243 -2.59 11.36 -1.85
CA LEU A 243 -1.73 10.16 -1.89
C LEU A 243 -0.25 10.53 -1.97
N TRP A 244 0.09 11.54 -2.78
CA TRP A 244 1.45 12.05 -2.90
C TRP A 244 1.98 12.68 -1.62
N ALA A 245 1.16 13.49 -0.95
CA ALA A 245 1.56 14.17 0.27
C ALA A 245 1.85 13.18 1.40
N LEU A 246 0.95 12.21 1.61
CA LEU A 246 1.11 11.19 2.64
C LEU A 246 2.26 10.23 2.32
N GLY A 247 2.42 9.87 1.04
CA GLY A 247 3.47 8.95 0.60
C GLY A 247 4.89 9.44 0.92
N GLN A 248 5.12 10.76 1.06
CA GLN A 248 6.46 11.28 1.35
C GLN A 248 7.06 10.70 2.65
N ALA A 249 6.23 10.35 3.64
CA ALA A 249 6.70 9.75 4.89
C ALA A 249 7.46 8.42 4.65
N GLY A 250 7.05 7.66 3.64
CA GLY A 250 7.63 6.36 3.33
C GLY A 250 9.06 6.41 2.81
N PHE A 251 9.49 7.54 2.25
CA PHE A 251 10.86 7.65 1.71
C PHE A 251 11.90 7.87 2.81
N ALA A 252 11.50 8.40 3.97
CA ALA A 252 12.36 8.50 5.15
C ALA A 252 12.22 7.27 6.07
N ASP A 253 11.02 6.69 6.16
CA ASP A 253 10.72 5.62 7.12
C ASP A 253 9.80 4.54 6.51
N LEU A 254 10.31 3.30 6.40
CA LEU A 254 9.56 2.16 5.85
C LEU A 254 8.26 1.88 6.62
N HIS A 255 8.29 1.96 7.95
CA HIS A 255 7.14 1.64 8.80
C HIS A 255 6.01 2.64 8.58
N GLU A 256 6.33 3.93 8.54
CA GLU A 256 5.34 4.97 8.21
C GLU A 256 4.87 4.86 6.76
N GLY A 257 5.76 4.52 5.83
CA GLY A 257 5.41 4.26 4.43
C GLY A 257 4.42 3.10 4.25
N LEU A 258 4.61 2.00 4.99
CA LEU A 258 3.71 0.84 4.97
C LEU A 258 2.36 1.18 5.60
N LYS A 259 2.33 1.96 6.70
CA LYS A 259 1.06 2.45 7.27
C LYS A 259 0.27 3.28 6.26
N VAL A 260 0.92 4.21 5.56
CA VAL A 260 0.26 4.99 4.51
C VAL A 260 -0.25 4.06 3.40
N TRP A 261 0.57 3.12 2.96
CA TRP A 261 0.16 2.24 1.87
C TRP A 261 -1.03 1.34 2.26
N LEU A 262 -0.94 0.64 3.39
CA LEU A 262 -2.01 -0.24 3.89
C LEU A 262 -3.28 0.55 4.26
N GLY A 263 -3.11 1.70 4.93
CA GLY A 263 -4.21 2.49 5.44
C GLY A 263 -4.90 3.35 4.39
N VAL A 264 -4.21 3.75 3.33
CA VAL A 264 -4.73 4.77 2.38
C VAL A 264 -4.68 4.31 0.94
N MET A 265 -3.60 3.67 0.49
CA MET A 265 -3.42 3.30 -0.92
C MET A 265 -4.04 1.95 -1.28
N LEU A 266 -3.98 0.96 -0.39
CA LEU A 266 -4.61 -0.35 -0.56
C LEU A 266 -6.14 -0.24 -0.75
N PRO A 267 -6.89 0.55 0.04
CA PRO A 267 -8.33 0.74 -0.17
C PRO A 267 -8.72 1.33 -1.53
N VAL A 268 -7.81 2.04 -2.21
CA VAL A 268 -8.07 2.66 -3.51
C VAL A 268 -7.50 1.88 -4.70
N LEU A 269 -6.92 0.68 -4.48
CA LEU A 269 -6.43 -0.16 -5.58
C LEU A 269 -7.50 -0.51 -6.61
N GLY A 270 -8.78 -0.55 -6.20
CA GLY A 270 -9.88 -0.79 -7.13
C GLY A 270 -10.30 0.42 -7.96
N ILE A 271 -9.73 1.59 -7.74
CA ILE A 271 -10.07 2.83 -8.44
C ILE A 271 -9.06 3.05 -9.57
N LYS A 272 -9.49 2.85 -10.82
CA LYS A 272 -8.62 2.87 -12.02
C LYS A 272 -7.76 4.14 -12.16
N SER A 273 -8.26 5.29 -11.71
CA SER A 273 -7.55 6.57 -11.79
C SER A 273 -6.48 6.74 -10.70
N LEU A 274 -6.49 5.91 -9.65
CA LEU A 274 -5.59 6.01 -8.49
C LEU A 274 -4.65 4.80 -8.37
N SER A 275 -5.09 3.63 -8.84
CA SER A 275 -4.32 2.39 -8.72
C SER A 275 -2.92 2.41 -9.37
N PRO A 276 -2.66 3.12 -10.50
CA PRO A 276 -1.30 3.24 -11.02
C PRO A 276 -0.35 3.89 -10.01
N TYR A 277 -0.81 4.94 -9.33
CA TYR A 277 -0.01 5.65 -8.33
C TYR A 277 0.26 4.76 -7.11
N ALA A 278 -0.75 4.07 -6.60
CA ALA A 278 -0.64 3.20 -5.43
C ALA A 278 0.36 2.04 -5.63
N ILE A 279 0.38 1.44 -6.83
CA ILE A 279 1.34 0.37 -7.18
C ILE A 279 2.75 0.94 -7.39
N ALA A 280 2.87 2.06 -8.13
CA ALA A 280 4.17 2.71 -8.34
C ALA A 280 4.80 3.19 -7.03
N TYR A 281 3.98 3.65 -6.08
CA TYR A 281 4.44 4.01 -4.75
C TYR A 281 5.00 2.81 -3.99
N LEU A 282 4.29 1.67 -3.99
CA LEU A 282 4.76 0.48 -3.31
C LEU A 282 6.10 0.01 -3.87
N ASP A 283 6.23 -0.05 -5.19
CA ASP A 283 7.47 -0.44 -5.86
C ASP A 283 8.63 0.45 -5.38
N ARG A 284 8.43 1.76 -5.42
CA ARG A 284 9.43 2.74 -4.98
C ARG A 284 9.75 2.65 -3.49
N LEU A 285 8.75 2.47 -2.64
CA LEU A 285 8.92 2.30 -1.20
C LEU A 285 9.81 1.10 -0.92
N LEU A 286 9.51 -0.04 -1.54
CA LEU A 286 10.28 -1.26 -1.36
C LEU A 286 11.69 -1.10 -1.95
N MET A 287 11.85 -0.43 -3.08
CA MET A 287 13.17 -0.16 -3.68
C MET A 287 14.06 0.70 -2.76
N MET A 288 13.49 1.73 -2.13
CA MET A 288 14.21 2.61 -1.19
C MET A 288 14.61 1.90 0.11
N HIS A 289 13.84 0.89 0.51
CA HIS A 289 14.08 0.12 1.73
C HIS A 289 14.38 -1.34 1.41
N PRO A 290 15.61 -1.69 0.98
CA PRO A 290 15.99 -3.07 0.70
C PRO A 290 15.92 -3.95 1.96
N ASN A 291 16.24 -3.39 3.13
CA ASN A 291 16.09 -4.06 4.41
C ASN A 291 14.66 -3.90 4.95
N LEU A 292 13.89 -4.98 4.91
CA LEU A 292 12.47 -5.00 5.27
C LEU A 292 12.20 -5.19 6.77
N THR A 293 13.22 -5.37 7.60
CA THR A 293 13.06 -5.70 9.02
C THR A 293 12.24 -4.68 9.80
N LYS A 294 12.38 -3.38 9.49
CA LYS A 294 11.57 -2.31 10.09
C LYS A 294 10.08 -2.38 9.77
N GLY A 295 9.69 -3.13 8.74
CA GLY A 295 8.30 -3.35 8.36
C GLY A 295 7.70 -4.64 8.89
N PHE A 296 8.46 -5.46 9.62
CA PHE A 296 7.95 -6.73 10.15
C PHE A 296 6.83 -6.51 11.18
N GLY A 297 5.78 -7.33 11.08
CA GLY A 297 4.59 -7.22 11.91
C GLY A 297 3.57 -6.16 11.44
N MET A 298 3.88 -5.39 10.39
CA MET A 298 2.95 -4.41 9.83
C MET A 298 1.84 -5.05 8.99
N ILE A 299 2.15 -6.15 8.27
CA ILE A 299 1.20 -6.81 7.37
C ILE A 299 0.68 -8.09 8.03
N GLY A 300 -0.45 -7.97 8.74
CA GLY A 300 -1.13 -9.14 9.31
C GLY A 300 -1.91 -9.93 8.26
N PRO A 301 -2.48 -11.10 8.62
CA PRO A 301 -3.34 -11.88 7.72
C PRO A 301 -4.46 -11.06 7.09
N LYS A 302 -5.11 -10.18 7.87
CA LYS A 302 -6.23 -9.33 7.42
C LYS A 302 -5.86 -8.46 6.21
N ASP A 303 -4.62 -7.99 6.16
CA ASP A 303 -4.14 -7.08 5.11
C ASP A 303 -3.44 -7.87 3.99
N PHE A 304 -2.77 -8.98 4.35
CA PHE A 304 -2.04 -9.82 3.41
C PHE A 304 -2.93 -10.53 2.39
N PHE A 305 -4.06 -11.10 2.82
CA PHE A 305 -4.90 -11.89 1.93
C PHE A 305 -5.62 -11.06 0.84
N PRO A 306 -6.12 -9.85 1.11
CA PRO A 306 -6.54 -8.94 0.04
C PRO A 306 -5.46 -8.70 -1.03
N LEU A 307 -4.18 -8.62 -0.64
CA LEU A 307 -3.07 -8.45 -1.58
C LEU A 307 -2.84 -9.68 -2.44
N LEU A 308 -2.90 -10.87 -1.85
CA LEU A 308 -2.88 -12.12 -2.58
C LEU A 308 -4.03 -12.17 -3.60
N ASP A 309 -5.24 -11.84 -3.17
CA ASP A 309 -6.43 -11.86 -4.02
C ASP A 309 -6.27 -10.86 -5.19
N PHE A 310 -5.80 -9.64 -4.94
CA PHE A 310 -5.50 -8.67 -5.99
C PHE A 310 -4.40 -9.15 -6.95
N ALA A 311 -3.34 -9.79 -6.45
CA ALA A 311 -2.22 -10.24 -7.27
C ALA A 311 -2.59 -11.42 -8.18
N PHE A 312 -3.39 -12.37 -7.70
CA PHE A 312 -3.54 -13.67 -8.39
C PHE A 312 -4.95 -14.00 -8.88
N MET A 313 -6.01 -13.35 -8.37
CA MET A 313 -7.37 -13.61 -8.86
C MET A 313 -7.67 -12.81 -10.15
N PRO A 314 -8.22 -13.44 -11.19
CA PRO A 314 -8.64 -12.75 -12.40
C PRO A 314 -9.86 -11.87 -12.14
N ASN A 315 -10.18 -11.00 -13.09
CA ASN A 315 -11.40 -10.18 -13.11
C ASN A 315 -11.60 -9.29 -11.87
N ASN A 316 -10.51 -8.95 -11.18
CA ASN A 316 -10.57 -7.92 -10.15
C ASN A 316 -10.48 -6.53 -10.79
N SER A 317 -10.57 -5.49 -9.96
CA SER A 317 -10.61 -4.09 -10.40
C SER A 317 -9.26 -3.53 -10.88
N LEU A 318 -8.16 -4.26 -10.71
CA LEU A 318 -6.84 -3.88 -11.23
C LEU A 318 -6.72 -4.24 -12.73
N PRO A 319 -6.22 -3.32 -13.57
CA PRO A 319 -5.79 -3.63 -14.92
C PRO A 319 -4.72 -4.75 -14.94
N PRO A 320 -4.69 -5.63 -15.97
CA PRO A 320 -3.75 -6.74 -16.04
C PRO A 320 -2.26 -6.35 -15.91
N SER A 321 -1.88 -5.18 -16.44
CA SER A 321 -0.52 -4.65 -16.33
C SER A 321 -0.13 -4.30 -14.89
N LEU A 322 -1.02 -3.63 -14.14
CA LEU A 322 -0.81 -3.32 -12.73
C LEU A 322 -0.86 -4.57 -11.86
N GLN A 323 -1.71 -5.53 -12.22
CA GLN A 323 -1.76 -6.82 -11.53
C GLN A 323 -0.44 -7.57 -11.64
N GLU A 324 0.16 -7.58 -12.84
CA GLU A 324 1.49 -8.17 -13.05
C GLU A 324 2.58 -7.44 -12.26
N GLN A 325 2.54 -6.11 -12.17
CA GLN A 325 3.45 -5.36 -11.31
C GLN A 325 3.27 -5.75 -9.84
N LEU A 326 2.04 -5.86 -9.34
CA LEU A 326 1.79 -6.29 -7.97
C LEU A 326 2.31 -7.71 -7.70
N ARG A 327 2.17 -8.65 -8.65
CA ARG A 327 2.74 -10.00 -8.53
C ARG A 327 4.26 -9.99 -8.39
N ARG A 328 4.96 -9.07 -9.07
CA ARG A 328 6.42 -8.92 -8.93
C ARG A 328 6.82 -8.39 -7.55
N LEU A 329 5.99 -7.54 -6.94
CA LEU A 329 6.22 -7.02 -5.59
C LEU A 329 5.80 -8.00 -4.49
N TYR A 330 4.88 -8.92 -4.79
CA TYR A 330 4.29 -9.85 -3.85
C TYR A 330 5.29 -10.66 -3.00
N PRO A 331 6.40 -11.21 -3.54
CA PRO A 331 7.39 -11.93 -2.72
C PRO A 331 7.93 -11.07 -1.56
N ARG A 332 8.15 -9.78 -1.78
CA ARG A 332 8.62 -8.86 -0.74
C ARG A 332 7.52 -8.53 0.27
N LEU A 333 6.27 -8.41 -0.17
CA LEU A 333 5.10 -8.27 0.70
C LEU A 333 4.91 -9.52 1.59
N LYS A 334 5.16 -10.71 1.04
CA LYS A 334 5.12 -11.98 1.79
C LYS A 334 6.19 -12.05 2.87
N VAL A 335 7.41 -11.59 2.59
CA VAL A 335 8.47 -11.46 3.61
C VAL A 335 8.05 -10.50 4.73
N LEU A 336 7.48 -9.35 4.39
CA LEU A 336 6.96 -8.40 5.38
C LEU A 336 5.85 -8.99 6.24
N ALA A 337 4.94 -9.76 5.63
CA ALA A 337 3.83 -10.39 6.33
C ALA A 337 4.30 -11.51 7.27
N PHE A 338 5.24 -12.34 6.82
CA PHE A 338 5.77 -13.45 7.62
C PHE A 338 6.64 -12.95 8.77
N GLY A 339 7.26 -11.78 8.59
CA GLY A 339 7.94 -11.04 9.65
C GLY A 339 9.18 -11.74 10.18
N ALA A 340 9.54 -11.40 11.42
CA ALA A 340 10.79 -11.83 12.04
C ALA A 340 10.79 -13.30 12.51
N LYS A 341 9.62 -13.86 12.81
CA LYS A 341 9.45 -15.16 13.49
C LYS A 341 8.43 -16.06 12.79
N PRO A 342 8.61 -16.38 11.48
CA PRO A 342 7.68 -17.23 10.74
C PRO A 342 7.43 -18.57 11.44
N GLU A 343 8.43 -19.14 12.11
CA GLU A 343 8.36 -20.41 12.83
C GLU A 343 7.35 -20.45 13.99
N THR A 344 6.84 -19.29 14.41
CA THR A 344 5.80 -19.17 15.46
C THR A 344 4.54 -18.43 15.00
N ALA A 345 4.46 -18.02 13.74
CA ALA A 345 3.39 -17.15 13.25
C ALA A 345 2.64 -17.72 12.05
N LEU A 346 3.25 -18.59 11.23
CA LEU A 346 2.64 -19.05 9.98
C LEU A 346 1.39 -19.90 10.16
N HIS A 347 1.22 -20.56 11.31
CA HIS A 347 -0.04 -21.25 11.64
C HIS A 347 -1.26 -20.31 11.63
N THR A 348 -1.09 -19.00 11.84
CA THR A 348 -2.18 -18.01 11.78
C THR A 348 -2.60 -17.66 10.34
N TYR A 349 -1.71 -17.86 9.36
CA TYR A 349 -1.99 -17.64 7.93
C TYR A 349 -2.57 -18.90 7.28
N PHE A 350 -2.19 -20.08 7.76
CA PHE A 350 -2.60 -21.37 7.20
C PHE A 350 -4.11 -21.50 6.94
N PRO A 351 -5.03 -21.15 7.87
CA PRO A 351 -6.48 -21.28 7.64
C PRO A 351 -6.96 -20.51 6.40
N SER A 352 -6.44 -19.30 6.20
CA SER A 352 -6.86 -18.42 5.11
C SER A 352 -6.25 -18.80 3.77
N PHE A 353 -5.07 -19.43 3.76
CA PHE A 353 -4.55 -20.09 2.56
C PHE A 353 -5.39 -21.32 2.20
N LEU A 354 -5.68 -22.18 3.19
CA LEU A 354 -6.45 -23.39 2.98
C LEU A 354 -7.86 -23.08 2.46
N SER A 355 -8.57 -22.14 3.08
CA SER A 355 -9.93 -21.78 2.66
C SER A 355 -9.99 -21.22 1.24
N ARG A 356 -8.90 -20.63 0.75
CA ARG A 356 -8.80 -20.06 -0.60
C ARG A 356 -8.43 -21.07 -1.67
N ALA A 357 -7.89 -22.24 -1.32
CA ALA A 357 -7.37 -23.22 -2.29
C ALA A 357 -8.48 -24.05 -2.93
N THR A 358 -9.47 -23.40 -3.54
CA THR A 358 -10.59 -24.08 -4.20
C THR A 358 -10.14 -24.78 -5.49
N PRO A 359 -10.83 -25.84 -5.92
CA PRO A 359 -10.52 -26.51 -7.19
C PRO A 359 -10.59 -25.59 -8.43
N SER A 360 -11.41 -24.54 -8.35
CA SER A 360 -11.60 -23.52 -9.40
C SER A 360 -10.54 -22.41 -9.41
N CYS A 361 -9.55 -22.45 -8.51
CA CYS A 361 -8.50 -21.43 -8.47
C CYS A 361 -7.73 -21.37 -9.80
N PRO A 362 -7.40 -20.15 -10.27
CA PRO A 362 -6.45 -19.97 -11.37
C PRO A 362 -5.13 -20.69 -11.09
N PRO A 363 -4.43 -21.23 -12.10
CA PRO A 363 -3.20 -21.99 -11.90
C PRO A 363 -2.13 -21.25 -11.08
N GLY A 364 -1.95 -19.95 -11.33
CA GLY A 364 -1.00 -19.11 -10.59
C GLY A 364 -1.37 -18.97 -9.10
N MET A 365 -2.65 -18.71 -8.80
CA MET A 365 -3.17 -18.66 -7.43
C MET A 365 -3.01 -20.00 -6.72
N LYS A 366 -3.42 -21.09 -7.37
CA LYS A 366 -3.33 -22.45 -6.82
C LYS A 366 -1.89 -22.80 -6.46
N LYS A 367 -0.93 -22.50 -7.35
CA LYS A 367 0.51 -22.71 -7.09
C LYS A 367 0.99 -21.91 -5.87
N GLU A 368 0.65 -20.63 -5.79
CA GLU A 368 1.07 -19.77 -4.67
C GLU A 368 0.47 -20.24 -3.33
N LEU A 369 -0.81 -20.61 -3.31
CA LEU A 369 -1.49 -21.13 -2.13
C LEU A 369 -0.86 -22.42 -1.62
N LEU A 370 -0.65 -23.40 -2.49
CA LEU A 370 -0.06 -24.69 -2.14
C LEU A 370 1.38 -24.54 -1.65
N THR A 371 2.18 -23.72 -2.33
CA THR A 371 3.57 -23.41 -1.93
C THR A 371 3.59 -22.72 -0.55
N SER A 372 2.67 -21.80 -0.31
CA SER A 372 2.55 -21.10 0.98
C SER A 372 2.11 -22.01 2.12
N MET A 373 1.14 -22.90 1.90
CA MET A 373 0.74 -23.89 2.89
C MET A 373 1.87 -24.87 3.21
N SER A 374 2.59 -25.34 2.19
CA SER A 374 3.78 -26.19 2.38
C SER A 374 4.86 -25.46 3.20
N GLN A 375 5.08 -24.17 2.95
CA GLN A 375 5.98 -23.34 3.73
C GLN A 375 5.53 -23.19 5.20
N CYS A 376 4.23 -23.00 5.44
CA CYS A 376 3.66 -22.96 6.80
C CYS A 376 3.94 -24.28 7.55
N LEU A 377 3.66 -25.43 6.93
CA LEU A 377 3.92 -26.75 7.50
C LEU A 377 5.42 -27.00 7.73
N SER A 378 6.27 -26.43 6.89
CA SER A 378 7.72 -26.63 6.97
C SER A 378 8.39 -25.82 8.08
N LEU A 379 7.90 -24.60 8.33
CA LEU A 379 8.52 -23.66 9.28
C LEU A 379 7.85 -23.64 10.64
N ASP A 380 6.51 -23.76 10.70
CA ASP A 380 5.73 -23.65 11.93
C ASP A 380 4.99 -24.96 12.22
N PRO A 381 5.46 -25.76 13.22
CA PRO A 381 4.85 -27.04 13.58
C PRO A 381 3.37 -26.94 13.99
N LEU A 382 2.91 -25.78 14.49
CA LEU A 382 1.50 -25.60 14.87
C LEU A 382 0.58 -25.63 13.65
N SER A 383 1.10 -25.37 12.45
CA SER A 383 0.34 -25.45 11.20
C SER A 383 -0.27 -26.84 10.97
N PHE A 384 0.41 -27.92 11.36
CA PHE A 384 -0.14 -29.28 11.29
C PHE A 384 -1.35 -29.46 12.23
N SER A 385 -1.27 -28.92 13.44
CA SER A 385 -2.39 -28.96 14.39
C SER A 385 -3.59 -28.18 13.90
N VAL A 386 -3.36 -26.98 13.36
CA VAL A 386 -4.41 -26.15 12.74
C VAL A 386 -5.03 -26.89 11.55
N TRP A 387 -4.22 -27.50 10.67
CA TRP A 387 -4.74 -28.28 9.56
C TRP A 387 -5.63 -29.43 10.02
N ARG A 388 -5.21 -30.16 11.06
CA ARG A 388 -6.02 -31.25 11.63
C ARG A 388 -7.39 -30.80 12.12
N GLN A 389 -7.47 -29.64 12.77
CA GLN A 389 -8.74 -29.07 13.24
C GLN A 389 -9.66 -28.63 12.09
N LEU A 390 -9.07 -28.24 10.96
CA LEU A 390 -9.79 -27.71 9.79
C LEU A 390 -10.15 -28.79 8.76
N TYR A 391 -9.54 -29.97 8.84
CA TYR A 391 -9.57 -31.00 7.82
C TYR A 391 -10.99 -31.38 7.36
N THR A 392 -11.89 -31.70 8.30
CA THR A 392 -13.26 -32.14 7.99
C THR A 392 -14.12 -31.05 7.34
N LYS A 393 -13.75 -29.78 7.50
CA LYS A 393 -14.44 -28.62 6.89
C LYS A 393 -13.86 -28.24 5.52
N HIS A 394 -12.68 -28.77 5.19
CA HIS A 394 -11.89 -28.37 4.03
C HIS A 394 -11.31 -29.57 3.29
N LEU A 395 -12.12 -30.61 3.06
CA LEU A 395 -11.67 -31.85 2.43
C LEU A 395 -11.19 -31.62 0.99
N SER A 396 -11.96 -30.91 0.16
CA SER A 396 -11.57 -30.60 -1.22
C SER A 396 -10.22 -29.86 -1.26
N GLN A 397 -10.01 -28.85 -0.41
CA GLN A 397 -8.74 -28.12 -0.36
C GLN A 397 -7.61 -28.96 0.24
N SER A 398 -7.91 -29.80 1.23
CA SER A 398 -6.93 -30.72 1.82
C SER A 398 -6.47 -31.77 0.83
N SER A 399 -7.33 -32.28 -0.05
CA SER A 399 -6.95 -33.21 -1.12
C SER A 399 -5.89 -32.62 -2.05
N LEU A 400 -6.04 -31.33 -2.40
CA LEU A 400 -5.08 -30.60 -3.23
C LEU A 400 -3.73 -30.45 -2.51
N LEU A 401 -3.76 -30.10 -1.22
CA LEU A 401 -2.54 -29.98 -0.42
C LEU A 401 -1.84 -31.33 -0.24
N LEU A 402 -2.57 -32.40 0.07
CA LEU A 402 -2.02 -33.76 0.20
C LEU A 402 -1.35 -34.22 -1.11
N THR A 403 -2.00 -33.98 -2.24
CA THR A 403 -1.45 -34.29 -3.56
C THR A 403 -0.17 -33.50 -3.83
N HIS A 404 -0.17 -32.20 -3.52
CA HIS A 404 1.02 -31.36 -3.66
C HIS A 404 2.19 -31.83 -2.78
N LEU A 405 1.91 -32.24 -1.54
CA LEU A 405 2.93 -32.79 -0.63
C LEU A 405 3.45 -34.15 -1.09
N LEU A 406 2.63 -34.95 -1.77
CA LEU A 406 3.03 -36.22 -2.37
C LEU A 406 3.97 -36.01 -3.57
N GLU A 407 3.67 -35.03 -4.42
CA GLU A 407 4.51 -34.61 -5.55
C GLU A 407 5.85 -34.03 -5.07
N SER A 408 5.84 -33.25 -3.99
CA SER A 408 7.03 -32.64 -3.37
C SER A 408 7.65 -33.46 -2.23
N TRP A 409 7.33 -34.76 -2.17
CA TRP A 409 7.79 -35.64 -1.11
C TRP A 409 9.31 -35.67 -0.98
N ASP A 410 10.02 -35.80 -2.11
CA ASP A 410 11.46 -36.02 -2.16
C ASP A 410 12.27 -34.77 -1.76
N SER A 411 11.70 -33.57 -1.91
CA SER A 411 12.31 -32.31 -1.46
C SER A 411 11.98 -31.95 -0.01
N SER A 412 11.04 -32.66 0.64
CA SER A 412 10.62 -32.38 2.01
C SER A 412 11.66 -32.83 3.06
N SER A 413 11.83 -32.05 4.13
CA SER A 413 12.77 -32.39 5.21
C SER A 413 12.29 -33.59 6.04
N LYS A 414 13.22 -34.31 6.69
CA LYS A 414 12.89 -35.47 7.55
C LYS A 414 11.89 -35.10 8.65
N LYS A 415 12.05 -33.93 9.28
CA LYS A 415 11.15 -33.44 10.35
C LYS A 415 9.73 -33.23 9.82
N VAL A 416 9.59 -32.59 8.67
CA VAL A 416 8.28 -32.35 8.03
C VAL A 416 7.62 -33.68 7.64
N ARG A 417 8.40 -34.63 7.10
CA ARG A 417 7.91 -35.97 6.76
C ARG A 417 7.37 -36.73 7.97
N GLN A 418 8.02 -36.61 9.13
CA GLN A 418 7.55 -37.21 10.39
C GLN A 418 6.23 -36.59 10.86
N SER A 419 6.14 -35.26 10.92
CA SER A 419 4.90 -34.56 11.31
C SER A 419 3.75 -34.82 10.32
N LEU A 420 4.07 -34.93 9.02
CA LEU A 420 3.11 -35.32 7.99
C LEU A 420 2.61 -36.75 8.18
N GLN A 421 3.48 -37.69 8.57
CA GLN A 421 3.09 -39.08 8.82
C GLN A 421 2.04 -39.20 9.93
N GLU A 422 2.23 -38.50 11.04
CA GLU A 422 1.25 -38.46 12.14
C GLU A 422 -0.08 -37.86 11.68
N THR A 423 -0.01 -36.78 10.92
CA THR A 423 -1.19 -36.08 10.38
C THR A 423 -1.96 -36.95 9.38
N VAL A 424 -1.28 -37.62 8.45
CA VAL A 424 -1.90 -38.50 7.45
C VAL A 424 -2.53 -39.73 8.10
N ARG A 425 -1.93 -40.29 9.17
CA ARG A 425 -2.55 -41.37 9.95
C ARG A 425 -3.85 -40.90 10.60
N SER A 426 -3.84 -39.71 11.20
CA SER A 426 -5.07 -39.10 11.76
C SER A 426 -6.14 -38.93 10.68
N PHE A 427 -5.78 -38.40 9.51
CA PHE A 427 -6.71 -38.21 8.40
C PHE A 427 -7.27 -39.52 7.86
N LYS A 428 -6.47 -40.58 7.80
CA LYS A 428 -6.95 -41.90 7.39
C LYS A 428 -8.08 -42.39 8.30
N VAL A 429 -7.91 -42.31 9.61
CA VAL A 429 -8.95 -42.69 10.58
C VAL A 429 -10.20 -41.82 10.39
N THR A 430 -10.01 -40.51 10.26
CA THR A 430 -11.14 -39.59 10.01
C THR A 430 -11.86 -39.89 8.68
N ASN A 431 -11.14 -40.26 7.62
CA ASN A 431 -11.74 -40.61 6.33
C ASN A 431 -12.55 -41.91 6.41
N GLU A 432 -12.06 -42.91 7.12
CA GLU A 432 -12.78 -44.17 7.38
C GLU A 432 -14.09 -43.90 8.15
N GLU A 433 -14.04 -43.03 9.17
CA GLU A 433 -15.23 -42.60 9.91
C GLU A 433 -16.22 -41.81 9.04
N LEU A 434 -15.72 -40.92 8.17
CA LEU A 434 -16.57 -40.12 7.29
C LEU A 434 -17.22 -40.97 6.20
N ALA A 435 -16.47 -41.89 5.59
CA ALA A 435 -16.99 -42.83 4.60
C ALA A 435 -18.09 -43.73 5.17
N ALA A 436 -18.03 -44.05 6.46
CA ALA A 436 -19.07 -44.83 7.14
C ALA A 436 -20.39 -44.06 7.38
N ARG A 437 -20.40 -42.72 7.26
CA ARG A 437 -21.56 -41.85 7.55
C ARG A 437 -22.48 -41.57 6.35
N GLY A 438 -22.20 -42.14 5.18
CA GLY A 438 -23.06 -42.05 3.99
C GLY A 438 -22.73 -40.88 3.03
N PRO A 439 -23.49 -40.72 1.93
CA PRO A 439 -23.00 -40.19 0.64
C PRO A 439 -22.68 -38.68 0.55
N ASN A 440 -22.92 -37.89 1.61
CA ASN A 440 -22.62 -36.46 1.56
C ASN A 440 -21.11 -36.25 1.81
N SER A 441 -20.35 -36.09 0.71
CA SER A 441 -18.89 -35.82 0.59
C SER A 441 -18.03 -36.99 0.10
N ASP A 442 -18.62 -38.05 -0.47
CA ASP A 442 -17.90 -39.26 -0.90
C ASP A 442 -16.68 -38.97 -1.80
N GLN A 443 -16.80 -38.04 -2.74
CA GLN A 443 -15.72 -37.76 -3.70
C GLN A 443 -14.50 -37.10 -3.04
N ASP A 444 -14.71 -36.09 -2.18
CA ASP A 444 -13.62 -35.38 -1.52
C ASP A 444 -12.95 -36.25 -0.45
N VAL A 445 -13.75 -37.05 0.28
CA VAL A 445 -13.23 -38.05 1.23
C VAL A 445 -12.40 -39.10 0.50
N ALA A 446 -12.89 -39.65 -0.62
CA ALA A 446 -12.17 -40.63 -1.42
C ALA A 446 -10.86 -40.06 -1.99
N ALA A 447 -10.86 -38.82 -2.48
CA ALA A 447 -9.65 -38.16 -2.98
C ALA A 447 -8.61 -37.98 -1.87
N CYS A 448 -9.03 -37.56 -0.67
CA CYS A 448 -8.12 -37.44 0.46
C CYS A 448 -7.59 -38.81 0.92
N ASP A 449 -8.45 -39.84 0.99
CA ASP A 449 -8.07 -41.19 1.39
C ASP A 449 -7.05 -41.81 0.41
N ALA A 450 -7.28 -41.64 -0.89
CA ALA A 450 -6.32 -42.07 -1.92
C ALA A 450 -4.96 -41.39 -1.75
N ALA A 451 -4.94 -40.06 -1.57
CA ALA A 451 -3.70 -39.31 -1.34
C ALA A 451 -2.99 -39.74 -0.03
N CYS A 452 -3.75 -39.99 1.04
CA CYS A 452 -3.22 -40.47 2.32
C CYS A 452 -2.57 -41.86 2.19
N LYS A 453 -3.24 -42.80 1.50
CA LYS A 453 -2.72 -44.15 1.26
C LYS A 453 -1.40 -44.11 0.49
N GLU A 454 -1.31 -43.28 -0.54
CA GLU A 454 -0.11 -43.15 -1.35
C GLU A 454 1.05 -42.48 -0.60
N LEU A 455 0.77 -41.44 0.21
CA LEU A 455 1.76 -40.85 1.11
C LEU A 455 2.31 -41.87 2.12
N LEU A 456 1.45 -42.67 2.74
CA LEU A 456 1.87 -43.73 3.65
C LEU A 456 2.69 -44.82 2.95
N ARG A 457 2.36 -45.13 1.68
CA ARG A 457 3.15 -46.05 0.86
C ARG A 457 4.56 -45.51 0.61
N LYS A 458 4.69 -44.23 0.20
CA LYS A 458 5.99 -43.57 0.04
C LYS A 458 6.79 -43.53 1.34
N MET A 459 6.15 -43.34 2.49
CA MET A 459 6.81 -43.37 3.81
C MET A 459 7.36 -44.74 4.18
N LYS A 460 6.66 -45.81 3.81
CA LYS A 460 7.11 -47.20 4.02
C LYS A 460 8.20 -47.62 3.04
N GLY A 461 8.25 -46.99 1.86
CA GLY A 461 9.29 -47.15 0.86
C GLY A 461 10.61 -46.50 1.25
N GLN A 462 11.18 -46.86 2.41
CA GLN A 462 12.65 -46.84 2.50
C GLN A 462 13.13 -47.85 1.47
N GLY A 463 13.85 -47.39 0.44
CA GLY A 463 14.29 -48.22 -0.67
C GLY A 463 14.86 -49.56 -0.19
N PHE A 464 14.54 -50.63 -0.93
CA PHE A 464 15.13 -51.94 -0.68
C PHE A 464 16.64 -51.78 -0.47
N PRO A 465 17.25 -52.34 0.59
CA PRO A 465 18.59 -51.99 1.03
C PRO A 465 19.63 -52.64 0.11
N TRP A 466 19.69 -52.18 -1.13
CA TRP A 466 20.57 -52.69 -2.18
C TRP A 466 22.02 -52.71 -1.72
N SER A 467 22.46 -51.71 -0.95
CA SER A 467 23.80 -51.71 -0.36
C SER A 467 24.04 -52.87 0.61
N ARG A 468 23.03 -53.26 1.41
CA ARG A 468 23.11 -54.44 2.30
C ARG A 468 23.03 -55.74 1.52
N LEU A 469 22.19 -55.82 0.49
CA LEU A 469 22.10 -56.99 -0.38
C LEU A 469 23.42 -57.21 -1.14
N LEU A 470 24.00 -56.12 -1.65
CA LEU A 470 25.26 -56.13 -2.40
C LEU A 470 26.45 -56.43 -1.49
N LEU A 471 26.42 -55.97 -0.23
CA LEU A 471 27.37 -56.38 0.81
C LEU A 471 27.27 -57.88 1.11
N VAL A 472 26.06 -58.41 1.30
CA VAL A 472 25.84 -59.84 1.53
C VAL A 472 26.33 -60.66 0.33
N LEU A 473 26.01 -60.23 -0.89
CA LEU A 473 26.49 -60.86 -2.12
C LEU A 473 28.02 -60.88 -2.18
N LEU A 474 28.69 -59.76 -1.85
CA LEU A 474 30.14 -59.66 -1.79
C LEU A 474 30.77 -60.60 -0.75
N VAL A 475 30.16 -60.72 0.43
CA VAL A 475 30.63 -61.65 1.48
C VAL A 475 30.48 -63.09 1.01
N PHE A 476 29.37 -63.43 0.35
CA PHE A 476 29.16 -64.77 -0.20
C PHE A 476 30.12 -65.09 -1.34
N THR A 477 30.36 -64.17 -2.27
CA THR A 477 31.31 -64.40 -3.36
C THR A 477 32.74 -64.48 -2.85
N ALA A 478 33.15 -63.62 -1.92
CA ALA A 478 34.46 -63.71 -1.29
C ALA A 478 34.63 -65.02 -0.50
N GLY A 479 33.60 -65.44 0.26
CA GLY A 479 33.60 -66.70 0.98
C GLY A 479 33.65 -67.91 0.05
N PHE A 480 32.93 -67.87 -1.07
CA PHE A 480 32.95 -68.90 -2.10
C PHE A 480 34.33 -68.99 -2.76
N LEU A 481 34.92 -67.87 -3.16
CA LEU A 481 36.28 -67.83 -3.72
C LEU A 481 37.33 -68.33 -2.72
N LEU A 482 37.20 -67.97 -1.45
CA LEU A 482 38.13 -68.41 -0.40
C LEU A 482 37.98 -69.90 -0.11
N HIS A 483 36.76 -70.43 -0.17
CA HIS A 483 36.50 -71.87 -0.07
C HIS A 483 37.08 -72.61 -1.27
N ASP A 484 36.79 -72.14 -2.49
CA ASP A 484 37.26 -72.70 -3.76
C ASP A 484 38.80 -72.77 -3.83
N VAL A 485 39.50 -71.67 -3.52
CA VAL A 485 40.97 -71.65 -3.43
C VAL A 485 41.51 -72.63 -2.38
N ARG A 486 40.76 -72.84 -1.29
CA ARG A 486 41.16 -73.74 -0.20
C ARG A 486 40.87 -75.21 -0.51
N THR A 487 39.86 -75.51 -1.30
CA THR A 487 39.49 -76.88 -1.70
C THR A 487 40.16 -77.36 -2.98
N HIS A 488 40.41 -76.46 -3.94
CA HIS A 488 40.96 -76.83 -5.25
C HIS A 488 42.43 -76.46 -5.46
N GLY A 489 43.04 -75.71 -4.54
CA GLY A 489 44.45 -75.32 -4.65
C GLY A 489 44.68 -74.23 -5.70
N SER A 490 45.65 -73.36 -5.40
CA SER A 490 46.09 -72.19 -6.18
C SER A 490 45.94 -72.27 -7.72
N PHE A 491 45.50 -71.15 -8.33
CA PHE A 491 45.71 -70.79 -9.74
C PHE A 491 47.21 -70.67 -10.09
N GLN A 492 47.95 -71.78 -10.10
CA GLN A 492 49.29 -71.87 -10.66
C GLN A 492 49.37 -72.99 -11.70
N GLY A 493 49.70 -72.59 -12.93
CA GLY A 493 49.83 -73.41 -14.13
C GLY A 493 48.84 -72.88 -15.19
N GLU A 494 49.24 -72.15 -16.24
CA GLU A 494 50.43 -72.32 -17.07
C GLU A 494 50.94 -70.98 -17.62
N ALA A 495 52.20 -70.69 -17.33
CA ALA A 495 53.07 -69.93 -18.21
C ALA A 495 54.46 -70.60 -18.16
N ALA A 496 54.72 -71.51 -19.10
CA ALA A 496 56.02 -71.74 -19.77
C ALA A 496 56.05 -73.10 -20.49
N ALA A 497 55.74 -73.10 -21.80
CA ALA A 497 56.48 -73.78 -22.86
C ALA A 497 56.02 -73.20 -24.22
#